data_AF-A0A3M7MU97-F1
#
_entry.id   AF-A0A3M7MU97-F1
#
_cell.length_a   1.000
_cell.length_b   1.000
_cell.length_c   1.000
_cell.angle_alpha   90.00
_cell.angle_beta   90.00
_cell.angle_gamma   90.00
#
_symmetry.space_group_name_H-M   'P 1'
#
loop_
_entity.id
_entity.type
_entity.pdbx_description
1 polymer ?
#
loop_
_entity_poly.entity_id
_entity_poly.type
_entity_poly.pdbx_seq_one_letter_code
_entity_poly.pdbx_strand_id
1 'polypeptide(L)'
;MRRAATWRADRQLMRGTSYLQFRNSHPAPPPGPTKTINEAPRKQDSGNNKGKRWQTPVLTACAVLGIGLALAVKGAADQDLLESTTQRRHKFTPYELVWRQPVSSTLSIFHFRLSGDDAKSPTVFQEAWQTGIWNVLFKQPQLQVVRAYTPLPPPAQDLRFLIRHDPRGEVSSWLFRLPPGSNIEMKGPNMELAIPPSTRNITFLAGGTGIAPALQTAHALLSRGASAGAARQSDLSDRSATPDLPSIHILWANRQREDCLGGVSDTTPHKLSFFPRLLLYTTTSSPSSPPAENAQDTNKGLVVQELDKLKSKYPRQVKVDYFVDEENTQINQDVIARSLLTSSSTATASSSPRSPPPSSLIIVSGPDGFISHFAGPKVWSDGREQQGPVGGVVAQALAKVASTSSSGHVAPIKLLDPVTVLSYLNSALQSYLGLSGTAIPVDVLKTQNEDAWIRIPFEDASAVIASLSQWSGRSGAGGVQLRVKGSGTWLGGLVAASEDEELLWTWGK
;
A
#
# COMPACT_ATOMS: atom_id res chain seq x y z
N MET A 1 -40.40 -31.31 16.07
CA MET A 1 -40.35 -32.27 14.93
C MET A 1 -40.05 -31.47 13.67
N ARG A 2 -38.87 -31.62 13.02
CA ARG A 2 -38.58 -32.52 11.88
C ARG A 2 -39.45 -32.17 10.65
N ARG A 3 -38.98 -31.93 9.41
CA ARG A 3 -37.76 -32.24 8.61
C ARG A 3 -37.81 -31.33 7.35
N ALA A 4 -36.73 -30.70 6.89
CA ALA A 4 -35.77 -31.12 5.84
C ALA A 4 -36.34 -31.29 4.41
N ALA A 5 -35.71 -30.63 3.43
CA ALA A 5 -35.51 -31.08 2.04
C ALA A 5 -34.45 -30.18 1.37
N THR A 6 -33.18 -30.57 1.33
CA THR A 6 -32.45 -31.33 0.27
C THR A 6 -32.18 -30.57 -1.04
N TRP A 7 -30.90 -30.34 -1.28
CA TRP A 7 -30.29 -30.06 -2.58
C TRP A 7 -30.39 -31.27 -3.52
N ARG A 8 -30.56 -31.00 -4.82
CA ARG A 8 -30.07 -31.83 -5.93
C ARG A 8 -29.64 -30.93 -7.08
N ALA A 9 -28.40 -31.11 -7.52
CA ALA A 9 -27.90 -30.56 -8.78
C ALA A 9 -28.57 -31.29 -9.94
N ASP A 10 -29.07 -30.54 -10.91
CA ASP A 10 -29.36 -31.09 -12.23
C ASP A 10 -28.39 -30.50 -13.26
N ARG A 11 -27.85 -31.40 -14.07
CA ARG A 11 -26.92 -31.12 -15.16
C ARG A 11 -27.71 -30.55 -16.34
N GLN A 12 -26.98 -29.82 -17.17
CA GLN A 12 -27.38 -29.27 -18.47
C GLN A 12 -28.08 -27.91 -18.40
N LEU A 13 -27.30 -26.84 -18.58
CA LEU A 13 -27.58 -25.82 -19.60
C LEU A 13 -26.34 -24.94 -19.81
N MET A 14 -26.06 -24.75 -21.09
CA MET A 14 -24.87 -24.13 -21.69
C MET A 14 -24.75 -22.64 -21.34
N ARG A 15 -23.53 -22.19 -21.01
CA ARG A 15 -22.64 -21.27 -21.77
C ARG A 15 -23.25 -19.90 -22.10
N GLY A 16 -22.61 -18.76 -21.83
CA GLY A 16 -21.30 -18.45 -21.26
C GLY A 16 -21.15 -16.94 -21.37
N THR A 17 -20.70 -16.28 -20.30
CA THR A 17 -20.62 -14.81 -20.17
C THR A 17 -19.17 -14.33 -20.21
N SER A 18 -18.81 -13.44 -21.14
CA SER A 18 -17.48 -12.82 -21.25
C SER A 18 -17.51 -11.35 -20.79
N TYR A 19 -16.37 -10.66 -20.77
CA TYR A 19 -16.14 -9.52 -19.90
C TYR A 19 -14.86 -8.71 -20.33
N LEU A 20 -14.89 -7.41 -20.73
CA LEU A 20 -13.76 -6.60 -21.27
C LEU A 20 -13.34 -5.37 -20.40
N GLN A 21 -12.12 -4.86 -20.63
CA GLN A 21 -11.55 -3.70 -19.95
C GLN A 21 -10.39 -3.11 -20.82
N PHE A 22 -10.12 -1.78 -20.89
CA PHE A 22 -9.27 -1.06 -21.90
C PHE A 22 -8.05 -0.28 -21.33
N ARG A 23 -6.96 -0.12 -22.11
CA ARG A 23 -6.02 1.06 -22.26
C ARG A 23 -4.59 0.65 -22.75
N ASN A 24 -3.72 1.63 -22.99
CA ASN A 24 -3.10 2.02 -24.27
C ASN A 24 -1.56 2.05 -24.23
N SER A 25 -0.87 1.76 -25.36
CA SER A 25 0.53 2.16 -25.63
C SER A 25 0.91 1.93 -27.10
N HIS A 26 1.79 2.81 -27.58
CA HIS A 26 2.21 3.08 -28.98
C HIS A 26 3.15 2.03 -29.61
N PRO A 27 3.33 2.05 -30.95
CA PRO A 27 3.93 0.97 -31.73
C PRO A 27 5.46 1.04 -31.84
N ALA A 28 6.10 -0.14 -31.83
CA ALA A 28 7.48 -0.34 -32.29
C ALA A 28 7.51 -0.62 -33.82
N PRO A 29 8.61 -0.29 -34.52
CA PRO A 29 8.70 -0.35 -35.99
C PRO A 29 8.89 -1.79 -36.53
N PRO A 30 8.67 -2.02 -37.85
CA PRO A 30 8.49 -3.37 -38.41
C PRO A 30 9.81 -4.14 -38.61
N PRO A 31 9.75 -5.49 -38.74
CA PRO A 31 10.93 -6.33 -38.92
C PRO A 31 11.41 -6.33 -40.39
N GLY A 32 12.73 -6.27 -40.58
CA GLY A 32 13.40 -6.54 -41.85
C GLY A 32 13.53 -8.05 -42.11
N PRO A 33 13.73 -8.47 -43.38
CA PRO A 33 13.53 -9.86 -43.78
C PRO A 33 14.72 -10.78 -43.51
N THR A 34 14.33 -12.01 -43.22
CA THR A 34 15.07 -13.26 -43.12
C THR A 34 16.04 -13.50 -44.29
N LYS A 35 17.29 -13.89 -43.99
CA LYS A 35 18.15 -14.62 -44.94
C LYS A 35 18.76 -15.85 -44.26
N THR A 36 18.20 -16.99 -44.66
CA THR A 36 18.83 -18.26 -45.06
C THR A 36 20.11 -18.74 -44.38
N ILE A 37 19.93 -19.94 -43.82
CA ILE A 37 20.85 -21.01 -43.43
C ILE A 37 21.78 -21.40 -44.60
N ASN A 38 23.08 -21.61 -44.30
CA ASN A 38 23.92 -22.78 -44.67
C ASN A 38 25.39 -22.37 -44.76
N GLU A 39 26.25 -22.92 -43.89
CA GLU A 39 27.41 -23.69 -44.35
C GLU A 39 28.14 -24.42 -43.20
N ALA A 40 28.60 -25.62 -43.55
CA ALA A 40 29.21 -26.64 -42.71
C ALA A 40 30.71 -26.37 -42.44
N PRO A 41 31.37 -27.14 -41.54
CA PRO A 41 32.65 -26.74 -40.94
C PRO A 41 33.86 -27.14 -41.81
N ARG A 42 34.85 -26.25 -41.91
CA ARG A 42 36.18 -26.58 -42.42
C ARG A 42 37.17 -26.71 -41.26
N LYS A 43 37.72 -27.91 -41.11
CA LYS A 43 38.98 -28.18 -40.39
C LYS A 43 40.15 -27.65 -41.21
N GLN A 44 41.13 -27.04 -40.54
CA GLN A 44 42.51 -27.08 -40.98
C GLN A 44 43.46 -27.04 -39.78
N ASP A 45 44.48 -27.88 -39.87
CA ASP A 45 45.39 -28.31 -38.83
C ASP A 45 46.53 -27.32 -38.52
N SER A 46 47.13 -27.58 -37.35
CA SER A 46 48.57 -27.51 -37.04
C SER A 46 49.23 -26.14 -36.84
N GLY A 47 49.49 -25.83 -35.57
CA GLY A 47 50.50 -24.87 -35.13
C GLY A 47 51.00 -25.23 -33.73
N ASN A 48 52.03 -26.09 -33.68
CA ASN A 48 52.72 -26.55 -32.48
C ASN A 48 53.39 -25.38 -31.74
N ASN A 49 53.09 -25.16 -30.45
CA ASN A 49 54.06 -24.54 -29.56
C ASN A 49 53.91 -25.01 -28.10
N LYS A 50 55.00 -25.56 -27.57
CA LYS A 50 55.14 -26.07 -26.20
C LYS A 50 55.27 -24.88 -25.24
N GLY A 51 54.55 -24.91 -24.11
CA GLY A 51 54.78 -23.91 -23.06
C GLY A 51 53.78 -23.92 -21.91
N LYS A 52 53.97 -24.83 -20.96
CA LYS A 52 53.87 -24.59 -19.51
C LYS A 52 52.68 -23.74 -19.03
N ARG A 53 51.54 -24.37 -18.70
CA ARG A 53 50.50 -23.80 -17.79
C ARG A 53 49.48 -24.88 -17.39
N TRP A 54 49.77 -25.64 -16.34
CA TRP A 54 48.87 -26.67 -15.77
C TRP A 54 48.60 -26.46 -14.28
N GLN A 55 48.63 -25.20 -13.80
CA GLN A 55 48.32 -24.86 -12.40
C GLN A 55 47.21 -23.81 -12.23
N THR A 56 46.69 -23.23 -13.32
CA THR A 56 45.59 -22.24 -13.27
C THR A 56 44.15 -22.81 -13.35
N PRO A 57 43.84 -23.98 -13.95
CA PRO A 57 42.45 -24.45 -14.01
C PRO A 57 41.97 -25.15 -12.72
N VAL A 58 42.88 -25.61 -11.85
CA VAL A 58 42.51 -26.33 -10.62
C VAL A 58 42.09 -25.36 -9.50
N LEU A 59 42.79 -24.23 -9.35
CA LEU A 59 42.48 -23.22 -8.33
C LEU A 59 41.16 -22.48 -8.62
N THR A 60 40.83 -22.25 -9.90
CA THR A 60 39.55 -21.65 -10.31
C THR A 60 38.38 -22.62 -10.11
N ALA A 61 38.56 -23.91 -10.41
CA ALA A 61 37.54 -24.93 -10.14
C ALA A 61 37.23 -25.07 -8.64
N CYS A 62 38.25 -25.05 -7.76
CA CYS A 62 38.04 -25.09 -6.31
C CYS A 62 37.35 -23.83 -5.77
N ALA A 63 37.63 -22.65 -6.32
CA ALA A 63 36.96 -21.41 -5.92
C ALA A 63 35.48 -21.40 -6.34
N VAL A 64 35.16 -21.87 -7.54
CA VAL A 64 33.77 -21.96 -8.02
C VAL A 64 32.97 -23.01 -7.24
N LEU A 65 33.57 -24.16 -6.94
CA LEU A 65 32.96 -25.18 -6.06
C LEU A 65 32.77 -24.68 -4.63
N GLY A 66 33.73 -23.94 -4.08
CA GLY A 66 33.61 -23.33 -2.75
C GLY A 66 32.51 -22.27 -2.68
N ILE A 67 32.38 -21.42 -3.70
CA ILE A 67 31.30 -20.44 -3.81
C ILE A 67 29.95 -21.15 -3.99
N GLY A 68 29.88 -22.18 -4.84
CA GLY A 68 28.67 -22.97 -5.04
C GLY A 68 28.20 -23.68 -3.76
N LEU A 69 29.12 -24.28 -3.01
CA LEU A 69 28.81 -24.92 -1.73
C LEU A 69 28.37 -23.90 -0.67
N ALA A 70 29.03 -22.73 -0.59
CA ALA A 70 28.64 -21.67 0.33
C ALA A 70 27.25 -21.09 0.00
N LEU A 71 26.93 -20.92 -1.29
CA LEU A 71 25.60 -20.49 -1.73
C LEU A 71 24.53 -21.56 -1.47
N ALA A 72 24.86 -22.84 -1.63
CA ALA A 72 23.94 -23.94 -1.32
C ALA A 72 23.68 -24.08 0.18
N VAL A 73 24.71 -23.99 1.02
CA VAL A 73 24.58 -24.02 2.49
C VAL A 73 23.79 -22.80 2.99
N LYS A 74 24.05 -21.62 2.41
CA LYS A 74 23.28 -20.41 2.72
C LYS A 74 21.83 -20.54 2.27
N GLY A 75 21.59 -21.06 1.07
CA GLY A 75 20.25 -21.32 0.55
C GLY A 75 19.45 -22.31 1.40
N ALA A 76 20.07 -23.38 1.87
CA ALA A 76 19.44 -24.36 2.76
C ALA A 76 19.12 -23.75 4.14
N ALA A 77 20.05 -22.98 4.73
CA ALA A 77 19.81 -22.27 5.98
C ALA A 77 18.72 -21.19 5.86
N ASP A 78 18.68 -20.45 4.75
CA ASP A 78 17.65 -19.46 4.46
C ASP A 78 16.27 -20.15 4.26
N GLN A 79 16.23 -21.34 3.68
CA GLN A 79 15.01 -22.12 3.48
C GLN A 79 14.44 -22.65 4.81
N ASP A 80 15.28 -23.20 5.70
CA ASP A 80 14.86 -23.63 7.06
C ASP A 80 14.37 -22.45 7.92
N LEU A 81 15.01 -21.27 7.78
CA LEU A 81 14.57 -20.05 8.43
C LEU A 81 13.22 -19.55 7.88
N LEU A 82 12.99 -19.65 6.58
CA LEU A 82 11.74 -19.26 5.93
C LEU A 82 10.59 -20.19 6.35
N GLU A 83 10.82 -21.50 6.41
CA GLU A 83 9.82 -22.49 6.85
C GLU A 83 9.46 -22.29 8.33
N SER A 84 10.46 -22.11 9.21
CA SER A 84 10.22 -21.82 10.64
C SER A 84 9.53 -20.48 10.87
N THR A 85 9.79 -19.47 10.04
CA THR A 85 9.14 -18.15 10.10
C THR A 85 7.70 -18.23 9.60
N THR A 86 7.46 -18.98 8.52
CA THR A 86 6.13 -19.20 7.95
C THR A 86 5.25 -20.01 8.91
N GLN A 87 5.79 -21.05 9.55
CA GLN A 87 5.08 -21.82 10.57
C GLN A 87 4.77 -20.96 11.81
N ARG A 88 5.68 -20.06 12.21
CA ARG A 88 5.47 -19.10 13.32
C ARG A 88 4.39 -18.06 13.02
N ARG A 89 4.29 -17.56 11.78
CA ARG A 89 3.22 -16.61 11.37
C ARG A 89 1.82 -17.12 11.69
N HIS A 90 1.62 -18.44 11.66
CA HIS A 90 0.30 -19.06 11.83
C HIS A 90 0.01 -19.58 13.25
N LYS A 91 0.99 -19.57 14.16
CA LYS A 91 0.88 -20.12 15.53
C LYS A 91 0.77 -19.01 16.58
N PHE A 92 -0.03 -19.26 17.62
CA PHE A 92 -0.01 -18.42 18.81
C PHE A 92 1.24 -18.72 19.65
N THR A 93 1.99 -17.68 19.96
CA THR A 93 3.25 -17.73 20.71
C THR A 93 3.13 -16.90 22.00
N PRO A 94 3.73 -17.34 23.11
CA PRO A 94 3.63 -16.66 24.39
C PRO A 94 4.54 -15.41 24.43
N TYR A 95 4.01 -14.32 24.96
CA TYR A 95 4.75 -13.08 25.21
C TYR A 95 4.47 -12.59 26.62
N GLU A 96 5.50 -12.07 27.27
CA GLU A 96 5.43 -11.47 28.59
C GLU A 96 5.12 -9.97 28.46
N LEU A 97 4.14 -9.48 29.24
CA LEU A 97 3.91 -8.06 29.45
C LEU A 97 5.02 -7.50 30.33
N VAL A 98 6.02 -6.84 29.75
CA VAL A 98 7.17 -6.29 30.49
C VAL A 98 6.76 -5.07 31.31
N TRP A 99 6.04 -4.15 30.68
CA TRP A 99 5.53 -2.95 31.36
C TRP A 99 4.35 -2.34 30.60
N ARG A 100 3.64 -1.46 31.31
CA ARG A 100 2.58 -0.61 30.76
C ARG A 100 2.81 0.83 31.19
N GLN A 101 2.76 1.76 30.24
CA GLN A 101 2.91 3.19 30.50
C GLN A 101 1.65 3.94 30.05
N PRO A 102 0.95 4.63 30.97
CA PRO A 102 -0.17 5.50 30.61
C PRO A 102 0.27 6.63 29.69
N VAL A 103 -0.53 6.92 28.65
CA VAL A 103 -0.36 8.05 27.72
C VAL A 103 -1.40 9.13 28.00
N SER A 104 -2.65 8.70 28.21
CA SER A 104 -3.80 9.55 28.54
C SER A 104 -4.74 8.80 29.49
N SER A 105 -5.89 9.36 29.83
CA SER A 105 -6.87 8.68 30.70
C SER A 105 -7.40 7.37 30.10
N THR A 106 -7.35 7.24 28.76
CA THR A 106 -7.85 6.08 28.04
C THR A 106 -6.79 5.35 27.21
N LEU A 107 -5.60 5.92 27.00
CA LEU A 107 -4.53 5.31 26.20
C LEU A 107 -3.38 4.82 27.08
N SER A 108 -2.81 3.67 26.73
CA SER A 108 -1.55 3.20 27.32
C SER A 108 -0.68 2.52 26.26
N ILE A 109 0.63 2.67 26.41
CA ILE A 109 1.61 1.89 25.66
C ILE A 109 1.89 0.61 26.45
N PHE A 110 1.67 -0.53 25.81
CA PHE A 110 2.02 -1.84 26.33
C PHE A 110 3.30 -2.32 25.67
N HIS A 111 4.19 -2.92 26.45
CA HIS A 111 5.45 -3.47 25.98
C HIS A 111 5.51 -4.97 26.22
N PHE A 112 5.63 -5.73 25.14
CA PHE A 112 5.64 -7.19 25.17
C PHE A 112 6.97 -7.74 24.65
N ARG A 113 7.50 -8.72 25.36
CA ARG A 113 8.70 -9.47 24.99
C ARG A 113 8.33 -10.91 24.68
N LEU A 114 8.95 -11.48 23.65
CA LEU A 114 8.76 -12.89 23.32
C LEU A 114 9.30 -13.76 24.46
N SER A 115 8.47 -14.68 24.97
CA SER A 115 8.84 -15.56 26.09
C SER A 115 9.50 -16.85 25.56
N GLY A 116 10.58 -17.30 26.22
CA GLY A 116 11.20 -18.61 26.00
C GLY A 116 12.44 -18.65 25.08
N ASP A 117 12.89 -19.86 24.72
CA ASP A 117 14.06 -20.11 23.85
C ASP A 117 13.90 -19.54 22.42
N ASP A 118 12.65 -19.23 22.03
CA ASP A 118 12.28 -18.64 20.74
C ASP A 118 12.73 -17.17 20.59
N ALA A 119 13.18 -16.52 21.68
CA ALA A 119 13.74 -15.16 21.68
C ALA A 119 15.01 -15.00 20.82
N LYS A 120 15.60 -16.11 20.35
CA LYS A 120 16.87 -16.13 19.62
C LYS A 120 16.79 -15.78 18.13
N SER A 121 15.59 -15.51 17.57
CA SER A 121 15.40 -15.22 16.13
C SER A 121 14.68 -13.88 15.90
N PRO A 122 15.40 -12.75 15.87
CA PRO A 122 14.84 -11.40 15.69
C PRO A 122 14.29 -11.12 14.26
N THR A 123 14.44 -12.05 13.32
CA THR A 123 14.17 -11.86 11.90
C THR A 123 12.68 -11.92 11.51
N VAL A 124 11.79 -12.41 12.37
CA VAL A 124 10.38 -12.71 12.00
C VAL A 124 9.61 -11.48 11.56
N PHE A 125 9.86 -10.32 12.17
CA PHE A 125 9.12 -9.09 11.89
C PHE A 125 9.83 -8.15 10.93
N GLN A 126 11.10 -8.40 10.61
CA GLN A 126 11.93 -7.46 9.85
C GLN A 126 11.35 -7.15 8.46
N GLU A 127 10.88 -8.18 7.77
CA GLU A 127 10.19 -8.04 6.48
C GLU A 127 8.90 -7.21 6.61
N ALA A 128 8.09 -7.48 7.64
CA ALA A 128 6.84 -6.77 7.88
C ALA A 128 7.05 -5.27 8.13
N TRP A 129 8.07 -4.91 8.92
CA TRP A 129 8.47 -3.52 9.17
C TRP A 129 8.89 -2.76 7.91
N GLN A 130 9.41 -3.45 6.89
CA GLN A 130 9.85 -2.85 5.63
C GLN A 130 8.73 -2.78 4.58
N THR A 131 7.69 -3.61 4.73
CA THR A 131 6.67 -3.81 3.69
C THR A 131 5.49 -2.83 3.81
N GLY A 132 5.02 -2.55 5.04
CA GLY A 132 3.88 -1.65 5.22
C GLY A 132 3.19 -1.79 6.58
N ILE A 133 1.85 -1.83 6.56
CA ILE A 133 0.99 -1.87 7.74
C ILE A 133 0.64 -3.31 8.08
N TRP A 134 0.91 -3.73 9.30
CA TRP A 134 0.65 -5.08 9.78
C TRP A 134 0.23 -5.09 11.24
N ASN A 135 -0.47 -6.16 11.63
CA ASN A 135 -1.00 -6.33 12.97
C ASN A 135 -0.60 -7.67 13.58
N VAL A 136 -0.80 -7.76 14.90
CA VAL A 136 -0.67 -8.98 15.69
C VAL A 136 -2.02 -9.25 16.34
N LEU A 137 -2.43 -10.52 16.30
CA LEU A 137 -3.65 -11.01 16.89
C LEU A 137 -3.41 -11.38 18.36
N PHE A 138 -4.07 -10.67 19.26
CA PHE A 138 -4.09 -10.92 20.70
C PHE A 138 -5.23 -11.85 21.02
N LYS A 139 -4.94 -12.95 21.70
CA LYS A 139 -5.95 -13.92 22.11
C LYS A 139 -6.23 -13.75 23.60
N GLN A 140 -7.49 -13.48 23.91
CA GLN A 140 -8.00 -13.53 25.26
C GLN A 140 -8.30 -15.00 25.62
N PRO A 141 -7.73 -15.56 26.69
CA PRO A 141 -7.76 -17.01 26.91
C PRO A 141 -9.07 -17.56 27.51
N GLN A 142 -9.87 -16.76 28.23
CA GLN A 142 -11.09 -17.26 28.87
C GLN A 142 -12.29 -17.36 27.93
N LEU A 143 -12.47 -16.35 27.08
CA LEU A 143 -13.54 -16.20 26.09
C LEU A 143 -13.06 -16.58 24.67
N GLN A 144 -11.76 -16.84 24.49
CA GLN A 144 -11.16 -17.18 23.19
C GLN A 144 -11.42 -16.10 22.11
N VAL A 145 -11.60 -14.84 22.55
CA VAL A 145 -11.82 -13.69 21.66
C VAL A 145 -10.47 -13.18 21.17
N VAL A 146 -10.36 -12.96 19.87
CA VAL A 146 -9.14 -12.46 19.23
C VAL A 146 -9.34 -11.04 18.71
N ARG A 147 -8.35 -10.16 18.92
CA ARG A 147 -8.32 -8.80 18.37
C ARG A 147 -6.97 -8.46 17.77
N ALA A 148 -6.99 -7.70 16.67
CA ALA A 148 -5.80 -7.22 16.00
C ALA A 148 -5.32 -5.91 16.64
N TYR A 149 -4.02 -5.81 16.90
CA TYR A 149 -3.37 -4.56 17.32
C TYR A 149 -2.12 -4.32 16.48
N THR A 150 -1.88 -3.05 16.14
CA THR A 150 -0.75 -2.62 15.32
C THR A 150 0.45 -2.26 16.18
N PRO A 151 1.61 -2.92 16.01
CA PRO A 151 2.84 -2.57 16.71
C PRO A 151 3.36 -1.16 16.35
N LEU A 152 3.84 -0.43 17.35
CA LEU A 152 4.50 0.88 17.19
C LEU A 152 5.97 0.71 16.79
N PRO A 153 6.48 1.45 15.79
CA PRO A 153 7.91 1.52 15.50
C PRO A 153 8.67 2.33 16.58
N PRO A 154 10.02 2.35 16.59
CA PRO A 154 10.93 1.60 15.72
C PRO A 154 10.92 0.08 16.01
N PRO A 155 11.33 -0.74 15.04
CA PRO A 155 11.48 -2.18 15.23
C PRO A 155 12.52 -2.47 16.32
N ALA A 156 12.06 -2.99 17.46
CA ALA A 156 12.92 -3.58 18.48
C ALA A 156 12.71 -5.10 18.49
N GLN A 157 13.51 -5.81 19.30
CA GLN A 157 13.24 -7.24 19.58
C GLN A 157 11.88 -7.40 20.28
N ASP A 158 11.50 -6.41 21.09
CA ASP A 158 10.23 -6.34 21.80
C ASP A 158 9.19 -5.53 21.00
N LEU A 159 7.91 -5.83 21.20
CA LEU A 159 6.80 -5.18 20.51
C LEU A 159 6.08 -4.19 21.44
N ARG A 160 5.85 -2.97 20.95
CA ARG A 160 5.10 -1.93 21.68
C ARG A 160 3.76 -1.69 21.00
N PHE A 161 2.70 -1.45 21.77
CA PHE A 161 1.35 -1.23 21.23
C PHE A 161 0.67 -0.06 21.93
N LEU A 162 0.12 0.88 21.16
CA LEU A 162 -0.78 1.92 21.68
C LEU A 162 -2.20 1.37 21.73
N ILE A 163 -2.71 1.10 22.92
CA ILE A 163 -4.03 0.49 23.10
C ILE A 163 -4.93 1.45 23.87
N ARG A 164 -6.15 1.63 23.35
CA ARG A 164 -7.22 2.34 24.06
C ARG A 164 -8.00 1.39 24.95
N HIS A 165 -8.23 1.80 26.18
CA HIS A 165 -9.17 1.19 27.08
C HIS A 165 -10.59 1.51 26.60
N ASP A 166 -11.26 0.54 25.98
CA ASP A 166 -12.70 0.55 25.81
C ASP A 166 -13.34 -0.25 26.96
N PRO A 167 -14.11 0.40 27.86
CA PRO A 167 -14.79 -0.28 28.96
C PRO A 167 -15.79 -1.35 28.53
N ARG A 168 -16.30 -1.26 27.29
CA ARG A 168 -17.19 -2.28 26.70
C ARG A 168 -16.43 -3.31 25.86
N GLY A 169 -15.13 -3.11 25.66
CA GLY A 169 -14.28 -4.00 24.89
C GLY A 169 -13.69 -5.10 25.75
N GLU A 170 -13.95 -6.35 25.40
CA GLU A 170 -13.46 -7.52 26.14
C GLU A 170 -11.92 -7.58 26.21
N VAL A 171 -11.25 -7.53 25.06
CA VAL A 171 -9.78 -7.69 24.99
C VAL A 171 -9.07 -6.46 25.57
N SER A 172 -9.54 -5.24 25.27
CA SER A 172 -8.96 -4.02 25.84
C SER A 172 -9.12 -4.00 27.36
N SER A 173 -10.31 -4.27 27.88
CA SER A 173 -10.54 -4.27 29.33
C SER A 173 -9.72 -5.35 30.03
N TRP A 174 -9.60 -6.54 29.42
CA TRP A 174 -8.75 -7.61 29.93
C TRP A 174 -7.27 -7.19 29.99
N LEU A 175 -6.72 -6.64 28.90
CA LEU A 175 -5.33 -6.17 28.85
C LEU A 175 -5.03 -5.12 29.93
N PHE A 176 -5.96 -4.20 30.18
CA PHE A 176 -5.78 -3.16 31.20
C PHE A 176 -5.86 -3.69 32.65
N ARG A 177 -6.31 -4.92 32.88
CA ARG A 177 -6.27 -5.58 34.21
C ARG A 177 -5.02 -6.42 34.43
N LEU A 178 -4.23 -6.71 33.39
CA LEU A 178 -3.05 -7.56 33.51
C LEU A 178 -1.93 -6.82 34.27
N PRO A 179 -1.33 -7.43 35.31
CA PRO A 179 -0.09 -6.93 35.89
C PRO A 179 1.10 -7.20 34.95
N PRO A 180 2.17 -6.39 35.03
CA PRO A 180 3.46 -6.76 34.44
C PRO A 180 3.91 -8.16 34.88
N GLY A 181 4.59 -8.88 33.99
CA GLY A 181 4.95 -10.30 34.14
C GLY A 181 3.90 -11.30 33.65
N SER A 182 2.71 -10.82 33.24
CA SER A 182 1.67 -11.70 32.68
C SER A 182 2.06 -12.22 31.31
N ASN A 183 1.86 -13.52 31.07
CA ASN A 183 2.02 -14.12 29.74
C ASN A 183 0.70 -14.04 28.94
N ILE A 184 0.81 -13.64 27.68
CA ILE A 184 -0.29 -13.60 26.72
C ILE A 184 0.06 -14.35 25.44
N GLU A 185 -0.95 -14.90 24.76
CA GLU A 185 -0.76 -15.56 23.47
C GLU A 185 -1.01 -14.57 22.33
N MET A 186 -0.02 -14.42 21.44
CA MET A 186 -0.09 -13.55 20.27
C MET A 186 0.25 -14.30 18.98
N LYS A 187 -0.38 -13.93 17.87
CA LYS A 187 -0.15 -14.52 16.53
C LYS A 187 0.08 -13.44 15.48
N GLY A 188 1.13 -13.57 14.67
CA GLY A 188 1.49 -12.63 13.62
C GLY A 188 2.94 -12.82 13.17
N PRO A 189 3.48 -11.94 12.30
CA PRO A 189 2.83 -10.75 11.73
C PRO A 189 1.70 -11.11 10.75
N ASN A 190 0.62 -10.32 10.75
CA ASN A 190 -0.45 -10.39 9.76
C ASN A 190 -0.45 -9.13 8.90
N MET A 191 -0.17 -9.27 7.61
CA MET A 191 -0.10 -8.13 6.70
C MET A 191 -1.49 -7.60 6.36
N GLU A 192 -1.69 -6.29 6.53
CA GLU A 192 -2.96 -5.61 6.25
C GLU A 192 -2.86 -4.75 4.98
N LEU A 193 -1.76 -4.00 4.82
CA LEU A 193 -1.49 -3.21 3.63
C LEU A 193 0.00 -3.19 3.31
N ALA A 194 0.39 -3.71 2.15
CA ALA A 194 1.71 -3.50 1.59
C ALA A 194 1.76 -2.14 0.88
N ILE A 195 2.78 -1.32 1.17
CA ILE A 195 2.93 -0.01 0.54
C ILE A 195 3.64 -0.22 -0.81
N PRO A 196 3.04 0.19 -1.94
CA PRO A 196 3.66 -0.04 -3.24
C PRO A 196 5.07 0.58 -3.36
N PRO A 197 6.03 -0.12 -3.99
CA PRO A 197 7.38 0.40 -4.24
C PRO A 197 7.44 1.71 -5.04
N SER A 198 6.40 2.04 -5.81
CA SER A 198 6.29 3.29 -6.57
C SER A 198 5.80 4.48 -5.75
N THR A 199 5.21 4.24 -4.57
CA THR A 199 4.59 5.30 -3.76
C THR A 199 5.63 6.26 -3.25
N ARG A 200 5.41 7.55 -3.50
CA ARG A 200 6.28 8.63 -3.00
C ARG A 200 5.59 9.53 -2.00
N ASN A 201 4.31 9.77 -2.18
CA ASN A 201 3.56 10.69 -1.32
C ASN A 201 2.42 9.96 -0.64
N ILE A 202 2.30 10.12 0.68
CA ILE A 202 1.21 9.55 1.45
C ILE A 202 0.49 10.64 2.24
N THR A 203 -0.82 10.77 2.06
CA THR A 203 -1.69 11.50 2.97
C THR A 203 -2.39 10.49 3.87
N PHE A 204 -2.08 10.52 5.17
CA PHE A 204 -2.59 9.55 6.14
C PHE A 204 -3.59 10.21 7.09
N LEU A 205 -4.83 9.75 7.09
CA LEU A 205 -5.86 10.20 8.04
C LEU A 205 -5.92 9.20 9.19
N ALA A 206 -5.50 9.62 10.38
CA ALA A 206 -5.45 8.80 11.58
C ALA A 206 -6.52 9.26 12.58
N GLY A 207 -7.38 8.35 13.04
CA GLY A 207 -8.32 8.57 14.13
C GLY A 207 -7.87 7.84 15.41
N GLY A 208 -7.57 8.58 16.48
CA GLY A 208 -7.16 8.01 17.77
C GLY A 208 -5.95 7.08 17.65
N THR A 209 -6.13 5.78 17.95
CA THR A 209 -5.07 4.76 17.85
C THR A 209 -4.65 4.43 16.41
N GLY A 210 -5.37 4.93 15.40
CA GLY A 210 -4.98 4.85 13.99
C GLY A 210 -3.63 5.52 13.67
N ILE A 211 -3.05 6.27 14.63
CA ILE A 211 -1.69 6.78 14.56
C ILE A 211 -0.63 5.66 14.50
N ALA A 212 -0.89 4.49 15.09
CA ALA A 212 0.07 3.38 15.04
C ALA A 212 0.30 2.85 13.60
N PRO A 213 -0.75 2.56 12.81
CA PRO A 213 -0.61 2.34 11.36
C PRO A 213 0.06 3.48 10.60
N ALA A 214 -0.19 4.74 10.97
CA ALA A 214 0.45 5.89 10.34
C ALA A 214 1.97 5.90 10.58
N LEU A 215 2.40 5.60 11.81
CA LEU A 215 3.81 5.49 12.17
C LEU A 215 4.49 4.31 11.47
N GLN A 216 3.83 3.14 11.35
CA GLN A 216 4.35 2.03 10.54
C GLN A 216 4.51 2.42 9.08
N THR A 217 3.53 3.13 8.52
CA THR A 217 3.56 3.63 7.14
C THR A 217 4.73 4.57 6.93
N ALA A 218 4.94 5.52 7.84
CA ALA A 218 6.08 6.43 7.79
C ALA A 218 7.40 5.67 7.89
N HIS A 219 7.49 4.67 8.77
CA HIS A 219 8.69 3.85 8.93
C HIS A 219 9.04 3.11 7.64
N ALA A 220 8.09 2.39 7.04
CA ALA A 220 8.30 1.63 5.80
C ALA A 220 8.65 2.55 4.62
N LEU A 221 7.91 3.65 4.43
CA LEU A 221 8.13 4.60 3.33
C LEU A 221 9.52 5.26 3.41
N LEU A 222 9.88 5.79 4.58
CA LEU A 222 11.09 6.61 4.75
C LEU A 222 12.35 5.76 4.86
N SER A 223 12.26 4.55 5.43
CA SER A 223 13.40 3.63 5.48
C SER A 223 13.78 3.13 4.07
N ARG A 224 12.80 2.92 3.17
CA ARG A 224 13.05 2.63 1.75
C ARG A 224 13.77 3.79 1.06
N GLY A 225 13.31 5.02 1.30
CA GLY A 225 13.88 6.24 0.73
C GLY A 225 15.34 6.47 1.13
N ALA A 226 15.68 6.22 2.40
CA ALA A 226 17.04 6.37 2.90
C ALA A 226 18.03 5.40 2.22
N SER A 227 17.66 4.14 2.05
CA SER A 227 18.51 3.13 1.37
C SER A 227 18.67 3.41 -0.14
N ALA A 228 17.61 3.86 -0.81
CA ALA A 228 17.67 4.24 -2.23
C ALA A 228 18.47 5.53 -2.47
N GLY A 229 18.42 6.48 -1.53
CA GLY A 229 19.21 7.72 -1.57
C GLY A 229 20.71 7.48 -1.42
N ALA A 230 21.11 6.57 -0.52
CA ALA A 230 22.52 6.21 -0.33
C ALA A 230 23.13 5.53 -1.58
N ALA A 231 22.38 4.67 -2.27
CA ALA A 231 22.83 4.00 -3.49
C ALA A 231 22.92 4.93 -4.72
N ARG A 232 22.14 6.03 -4.74
CA ARG A 232 22.19 7.05 -5.81
C ARG A 232 23.27 8.11 -5.60
N GLN A 233 23.87 8.18 -4.42
CA GLN A 233 24.87 9.20 -4.08
C GLN A 233 26.28 8.87 -4.61
N SER A 234 26.51 7.65 -5.10
CA SER A 234 27.76 7.26 -5.76
C SER A 234 27.83 7.66 -7.24
N ASP A 235 26.70 7.99 -7.87
CA ASP A 235 26.60 8.38 -9.27
C ASP A 235 25.92 9.75 -9.37
N LEU A 236 26.69 10.80 -9.70
CA LEU A 236 26.29 12.11 -10.28
C LEU A 236 26.74 13.36 -9.50
N SER A 237 27.44 14.20 -10.26
CA SER A 237 28.11 15.46 -9.92
C SER A 237 27.25 16.71 -10.14
N ASP A 238 25.91 16.59 -10.15
CA ASP A 238 25.02 17.71 -10.46
C ASP A 238 24.25 18.17 -9.20
N ARG A 239 24.66 19.32 -8.66
CA ARG A 239 24.38 19.77 -7.28
C ARG A 239 23.13 20.67 -7.17
N SER A 240 22.33 20.77 -8.24
CA SER A 240 21.26 21.78 -8.36
C SER A 240 19.83 21.23 -8.22
N ALA A 241 19.61 19.92 -8.30
CA ALA A 241 18.30 19.31 -8.14
C ALA A 241 18.07 18.85 -6.69
N THR A 242 17.04 19.37 -6.02
CA THR A 242 16.59 18.82 -4.74
C THR A 242 16.16 17.36 -4.94
N PRO A 243 16.68 16.39 -4.16
CA PRO A 243 16.29 15.00 -4.33
C PRO A 243 14.79 14.84 -4.10
N ASP A 244 14.12 14.15 -5.03
CA ASP A 244 12.71 13.75 -4.96
C ASP A 244 12.53 12.69 -3.86
N LEU A 245 12.52 13.14 -2.62
CA LEU A 245 12.41 12.32 -1.42
C LEU A 245 10.94 11.97 -1.15
N PRO A 246 10.64 10.73 -0.72
CA PRO A 246 9.29 10.37 -0.35
C PRO A 246 8.80 11.19 0.86
N SER A 247 7.52 11.52 0.87
CA SER A 247 6.91 12.33 1.93
C SER A 247 5.62 11.72 2.46
N ILE A 248 5.36 11.94 3.74
CA ILE A 248 4.12 11.56 4.42
C ILE A 248 3.56 12.75 5.20
N HIS A 249 2.26 12.99 5.03
CA HIS A 249 1.50 13.98 5.77
C HIS A 249 0.41 13.27 6.58
N ILE A 250 0.56 13.28 7.90
CA ILE A 250 -0.37 12.67 8.86
C ILE A 250 -1.35 13.74 9.34
N LEU A 251 -2.64 13.50 9.14
CA LEU A 251 -3.74 14.27 9.69
C LEU A 251 -4.33 13.47 10.85
N TRP A 252 -3.96 13.83 12.09
CA TRP A 252 -4.27 13.05 13.28
C TRP A 252 -5.43 13.66 14.08
N ALA A 253 -6.58 13.00 14.04
CA ALA A 253 -7.79 13.37 14.77
C ALA A 253 -7.88 12.63 16.11
N ASN A 254 -8.17 13.39 17.17
CA ASN A 254 -8.35 12.91 18.53
C ASN A 254 -9.61 13.52 19.14
N ARG A 255 -10.23 12.81 20.08
CA ARG A 255 -11.37 13.37 20.83
C ARG A 255 -10.89 14.41 21.84
N GLN A 256 -9.82 14.08 22.56
CA GLN A 256 -9.32 14.86 23.70
C GLN A 256 -7.90 15.34 23.46
N ARG A 257 -7.56 16.51 23.98
CA ARG A 257 -6.19 17.08 23.86
C ARG A 257 -5.14 16.20 24.53
N GLU A 258 -5.51 15.52 25.62
CA GLU A 258 -4.58 14.66 26.37
C GLU A 258 -3.93 13.55 25.51
N ASP A 259 -4.64 13.04 24.49
CA ASP A 259 -4.12 12.00 23.59
C ASP A 259 -2.94 12.49 22.73
N CYS A 260 -2.83 13.81 22.51
CA CYS A 260 -1.80 14.46 21.69
C CYS A 260 -1.22 15.71 22.37
N LEU A 261 -1.00 15.63 23.68
CA LEU A 261 -0.51 16.73 24.50
C LEU A 261 0.80 17.34 23.93
N GLY A 262 0.82 18.66 23.75
CA GLY A 262 1.97 19.39 23.21
C GLY A 262 2.17 19.27 21.68
N GLY A 263 1.26 18.63 20.95
CA GLY A 263 1.28 18.56 19.49
C GLY A 263 0.95 19.89 18.83
N VAL A 264 1.79 20.32 17.88
CA VAL A 264 1.61 21.55 17.08
C VAL A 264 1.55 21.18 15.60
N SER A 265 0.50 21.63 14.93
CA SER A 265 0.27 21.36 13.50
C SER A 265 1.26 22.10 12.61
N ASP A 266 1.79 21.40 11.60
CA ASP A 266 2.83 21.95 10.71
C ASP A 266 2.26 22.85 9.59
N THR A 267 1.00 22.67 9.19
CA THR A 267 0.45 23.35 7.99
C THR A 267 -0.69 24.34 8.26
N THR A 268 -1.29 24.31 9.45
CA THR A 268 -2.32 25.28 9.84
C THR A 268 -1.67 26.47 10.55
N PRO A 269 -1.84 27.73 10.08
CA PRO A 269 -1.35 28.89 10.81
C PRO A 269 -2.05 28.96 12.18
N HIS A 270 -1.28 29.24 13.24
CA HIS A 270 -1.80 29.44 14.59
C HIS A 270 -2.91 30.49 14.57
N LYS A 271 -4.17 30.10 14.77
CA LYS A 271 -5.13 31.01 15.39
C LYS A 271 -4.71 31.11 16.85
N LEU A 272 -4.01 32.17 17.20
CA LEU A 272 -3.71 32.50 18.60
C LEU A 272 -5.02 32.42 19.39
N SER A 273 -5.11 31.44 20.29
CA SER A 273 -6.16 31.40 21.29
C SER A 273 -5.96 32.61 22.19
N PHE A 274 -6.71 33.67 21.92
CA PHE A 274 -6.72 34.93 22.65
C PHE A 274 -7.34 34.68 24.03
N PHE A 275 -6.55 34.15 24.97
CA PHE A 275 -6.78 34.41 26.38
C PHE A 275 -6.01 35.68 26.75
N PRO A 276 -6.68 36.76 27.22
CA PRO A 276 -5.98 37.97 27.57
C PRO A 276 -5.24 37.73 28.88
N ARG A 277 -3.92 37.60 28.80
CA ARG A 277 -3.03 37.55 29.98
C ARG A 277 -2.74 38.97 30.48
N LEU A 278 -3.78 39.78 30.66
CA LEU A 278 -3.70 41.09 31.31
C LEU A 278 -3.91 40.88 32.80
N LEU A 279 -2.82 40.63 33.54
CA LEU A 279 -2.57 40.98 34.96
C LEU A 279 -1.44 40.11 35.53
N LEU A 280 -0.18 40.50 35.28
CA LEU A 280 0.84 40.51 36.32
C LEU A 280 1.92 41.53 35.95
N TYR A 281 2.03 42.56 36.77
CA TYR A 281 2.96 43.67 36.65
C TYR A 281 4.36 43.27 37.15
N THR A 282 5.38 43.99 36.65
CA THR A 282 6.77 44.11 37.18
C THR A 282 7.72 42.94 36.84
N THR A 283 8.97 43.08 36.37
CA THR A 283 9.90 44.18 36.10
C THR A 283 10.81 43.81 34.90
N THR A 284 11.41 44.83 34.30
CA THR A 284 12.38 44.81 33.20
C THR A 284 13.76 44.29 33.62
N SER A 285 14.38 43.42 32.81
CA SER A 285 15.78 43.56 32.35
C SER A 285 16.12 42.51 31.29
N SER A 286 16.76 42.98 30.21
CA SER A 286 17.18 42.25 29.01
C SER A 286 18.66 41.76 29.15
N PRO A 287 19.34 41.28 28.10
CA PRO A 287 19.59 39.85 27.83
C PRO A 287 21.09 39.47 27.81
N SER A 288 21.44 38.19 27.94
CA SER A 288 22.63 37.59 27.29
C SER A 288 22.81 36.11 27.64
N SER A 289 23.32 35.36 26.65
CA SER A 289 24.00 34.03 26.70
C SER A 289 23.27 32.88 25.99
N PRO A 290 24.02 31.96 25.34
CA PRO A 290 23.61 31.15 24.17
C PRO A 290 22.71 29.97 24.55
N PRO A 291 22.06 29.29 23.57
CA PRO A 291 21.07 28.26 23.89
C PRO A 291 21.79 27.04 24.47
N ALA A 292 21.64 26.84 25.77
CA ALA A 292 21.90 25.57 26.41
C ALA A 292 20.83 24.57 25.94
N GLU A 293 21.27 23.59 25.16
CA GLU A 293 20.57 22.32 24.98
C GLU A 293 20.26 21.71 26.35
N ASN A 294 19.07 21.11 26.49
CA ASN A 294 18.59 20.28 27.62
C ASN A 294 17.65 20.91 28.67
N ALA A 295 16.55 21.57 28.27
CA ALA A 295 15.45 21.86 29.21
C ALA A 295 14.05 22.09 28.57
N GLN A 296 13.53 21.28 27.61
CA GLN A 296 12.17 21.53 27.06
C GLN A 296 11.34 20.30 26.56
N ASP A 297 11.41 19.10 27.15
CA ASP A 297 10.59 17.94 26.66
C ASP A 297 9.64 17.28 27.67
N THR A 298 9.53 17.74 28.92
CA THR A 298 8.71 17.08 29.95
C THR A 298 7.19 17.32 29.84
N ASN A 299 6.73 18.23 28.97
CA ASN A 299 5.31 18.59 28.86
C ASN A 299 4.61 18.03 27.61
N LYS A 300 5.32 17.26 26.78
CA LYS A 300 4.73 16.64 25.57
C LYS A 300 4.30 15.20 25.84
N GLY A 301 3.19 14.80 25.25
CA GLY A 301 2.70 13.42 25.31
C GLY A 301 3.66 12.45 24.60
N LEU A 302 3.69 11.19 25.05
CA LEU A 302 4.66 10.19 24.58
C LEU A 302 4.60 9.98 23.06
N VAL A 303 3.41 9.91 22.48
CA VAL A 303 3.22 9.74 21.03
C VAL A 303 3.68 10.98 20.25
N VAL A 304 3.45 12.17 20.79
CA VAL A 304 3.94 13.43 20.19
C VAL A 304 5.46 13.48 20.20
N GLN A 305 6.10 13.05 21.29
CA GLN A 305 7.57 12.93 21.34
C GLN A 305 8.10 11.95 20.29
N GLU A 306 7.41 10.84 20.02
CA GLU A 306 7.79 9.91 18.95
C GLU A 306 7.66 10.55 17.56
N LEU A 307 6.58 11.31 17.32
CA LEU A 307 6.38 12.05 16.08
C LEU A 307 7.46 13.14 15.90
N ASP A 308 7.81 13.87 16.95
CA ASP A 308 8.87 14.89 16.91
C ASP A 308 10.24 14.26 16.65
N LYS A 309 10.55 13.11 17.25
CA LYS A 309 11.76 12.32 16.93
C LYS A 309 11.77 11.90 15.46
N LEU A 310 10.63 11.47 14.93
CA LEU A 310 10.49 11.08 13.53
C LEU A 310 10.69 12.28 12.58
N LYS A 311 10.10 13.43 12.90
CA LYS A 311 10.29 14.70 12.16
C LYS A 311 11.74 15.15 12.17
N SER A 312 12.40 15.09 13.33
CA SER A 312 13.83 15.42 13.47
C SER A 312 14.73 14.49 12.66
N LYS A 313 14.39 13.19 12.59
CA LYS A 313 15.13 12.21 11.78
C LYS A 313 14.93 12.42 10.27
N TYR A 314 13.74 12.83 9.84
CA TYR A 314 13.38 12.99 8.43
C TYR A 314 12.81 14.39 8.16
N PRO A 315 13.64 15.44 8.24
CA PRO A 315 13.19 16.81 8.04
C PRO A 315 12.63 16.99 6.63
N ARG A 316 11.54 17.76 6.52
CA ARG A 316 10.78 18.04 5.27
C ARG A 316 10.04 16.85 4.64
N GLN A 317 10.26 15.62 5.09
CA GLN A 317 9.56 14.43 4.58
C GLN A 317 8.34 14.06 5.42
N VAL A 318 8.30 14.47 6.70
CA VAL A 318 7.18 14.18 7.61
C VAL A 318 6.48 15.47 8.01
N LYS A 319 5.17 15.51 7.81
CA LYS A 319 4.28 16.56 8.32
C LYS A 319 3.18 15.94 9.15
N VAL A 320 2.81 16.60 10.24
CA VAL A 320 1.74 16.16 11.14
C VAL A 320 0.88 17.37 11.49
N ASP A 321 -0.42 17.26 11.23
CA ASP A 321 -1.43 18.20 11.72
C ASP A 321 -2.36 17.50 12.72
N TYR A 322 -2.65 18.20 13.82
CA TYR A 322 -3.45 17.69 14.93
C TYR A 322 -4.84 18.32 14.89
N PHE A 323 -5.86 17.48 15.06
CA PHE A 323 -7.26 17.86 15.12
C PHE A 323 -7.86 17.26 16.40
N VAL A 324 -8.52 18.08 17.19
CA VAL A 324 -9.07 17.75 18.51
C VAL A 324 -10.52 18.22 18.58
N ASP A 325 -11.43 17.27 18.82
CA ASP A 325 -12.87 17.53 18.88
C ASP A 325 -13.23 18.53 20.00
N GLU A 326 -12.65 18.38 21.19
CA GLU A 326 -12.85 19.32 22.33
C GLU A 326 -12.42 20.77 22.02
N GLU A 327 -11.53 20.94 21.03
CA GLU A 327 -11.07 22.26 20.56
C GLU A 327 -11.79 22.72 19.30
N ASN A 328 -12.81 21.98 18.85
CA ASN A 328 -13.58 22.25 17.64
C ASN A 328 -12.72 22.35 16.38
N THR A 329 -11.65 21.53 16.30
CA THR A 329 -10.81 21.45 15.10
C THR A 329 -11.10 20.14 14.36
N GLN A 330 -11.34 20.24 13.04
CA GLN A 330 -11.79 19.11 12.23
C GLN A 330 -11.04 19.02 10.91
N ILE A 331 -10.85 17.79 10.43
CA ILE A 331 -10.28 17.53 9.10
C ILE A 331 -11.40 17.75 8.07
N ASN A 332 -11.21 18.72 7.18
CA ASN A 332 -12.14 19.01 6.09
C ASN A 332 -11.51 18.70 4.72
N GLN A 333 -12.34 18.78 3.68
CA GLN A 333 -11.92 18.53 2.30
C GLN A 333 -10.77 19.45 1.84
N ASP A 334 -10.69 20.67 2.38
CA ASP A 334 -9.68 21.66 1.99
C ASP A 334 -8.29 21.31 2.54
N VAL A 335 -8.24 20.83 3.78
CA VAL A 335 -7.01 20.33 4.41
C VAL A 335 -6.48 19.12 3.63
N ILE A 336 -7.37 18.18 3.29
CA ILE A 336 -6.99 16.99 2.51
C ILE A 336 -6.53 17.40 1.11
N ALA A 337 -7.29 18.24 0.40
CA ALA A 337 -6.91 18.72 -0.94
C ALA A 337 -5.57 19.44 -0.94
N ARG A 338 -5.30 20.29 0.07
CA ARG A 338 -4.01 20.97 0.23
C ARG A 338 -2.86 19.98 0.45
N SER A 339 -3.07 18.94 1.24
CA SER A 339 -2.08 17.87 1.45
C SER A 339 -1.72 17.17 0.13
N LEU A 340 -2.73 16.85 -0.68
CA LEU A 340 -2.57 16.20 -1.99
C LEU A 340 -1.84 17.09 -3.00
N LEU A 341 -2.20 18.38 -3.07
CA LEU A 341 -1.58 19.34 -3.97
C LEU A 341 -0.12 19.63 -3.60
N THR A 342 0.15 19.81 -2.30
CA THR A 342 1.52 20.04 -1.79
C THR A 342 2.44 18.87 -2.14
N SER A 343 1.90 17.65 -2.12
CA SER A 343 2.60 16.42 -2.50
C SER A 343 2.87 16.31 -4.01
N SER A 344 2.07 16.98 -4.84
CA SER A 344 2.16 16.91 -6.30
C SER A 344 3.17 17.92 -6.86
N SER A 345 3.31 19.09 -6.22
CA SER A 345 4.25 20.15 -6.64
C SER A 345 5.73 19.78 -6.48
N THR A 346 6.06 18.82 -5.62
CA THR A 346 7.44 18.30 -5.48
C THR A 346 7.82 17.31 -6.59
N ALA A 347 6.85 16.66 -7.24
CA ALA A 347 7.08 15.61 -8.23
C ALA A 347 7.28 16.13 -9.67
N THR A 348 6.82 17.34 -9.98
CA THR A 348 6.79 17.86 -11.36
C THR A 348 8.08 18.55 -11.82
N ALA A 349 9.07 18.74 -10.95
CA ALA A 349 10.29 19.47 -11.29
C ALA A 349 11.47 18.58 -11.78
N SER A 350 11.38 17.24 -11.71
CA SER A 350 12.59 16.40 -11.90
C SER A 350 12.40 15.02 -12.58
N SER A 351 11.24 14.69 -13.15
CA SER A 351 11.08 13.36 -13.77
C SER A 351 11.63 13.31 -15.21
N SER A 352 12.64 12.46 -15.40
CA SER A 352 13.14 12.02 -16.71
C SER A 352 12.11 11.09 -17.40
N PRO A 353 12.02 11.03 -18.74
CA PRO A 353 10.96 10.31 -19.47
C PRO A 353 10.90 8.78 -19.30
N ARG A 354 11.77 8.19 -18.48
CA ARG A 354 12.02 6.73 -18.40
C ARG A 354 11.53 6.05 -17.12
N SER A 355 11.02 6.77 -16.14
CA SER A 355 10.50 6.21 -14.88
C SER A 355 8.99 6.42 -14.74
N PRO A 356 8.23 5.41 -14.26
CA PRO A 356 6.79 5.58 -14.03
C PRO A 356 6.53 6.76 -13.07
N PRO A 357 5.42 7.50 -13.26
CA PRO A 357 5.13 8.67 -12.46
C PRO A 357 4.99 8.27 -10.98
N PRO A 358 5.47 9.11 -10.04
CA PRO A 358 5.36 8.82 -8.61
C PRO A 358 3.89 8.72 -8.21
N SER A 359 3.52 7.61 -7.56
CA SER A 359 2.14 7.40 -7.10
C SER A 359 1.92 8.06 -5.73
N SER A 360 0.78 8.73 -5.59
CA SER A 360 0.28 9.26 -4.33
C SER A 360 -0.75 8.29 -3.75
N LEU A 361 -0.71 8.08 -2.43
CA LEU A 361 -1.61 7.17 -1.72
C LEU A 361 -2.32 7.90 -0.58
N ILE A 362 -3.63 7.67 -0.45
CA ILE A 362 -4.42 8.13 0.70
C ILE A 362 -4.75 6.91 1.55
N ILE A 363 -4.46 6.99 2.84
CA ILE A 363 -4.78 5.92 3.79
C ILE A 363 -5.63 6.50 4.91
N VAL A 364 -6.70 5.79 5.29
CA VAL A 364 -7.58 6.17 6.39
C VAL A 364 -7.59 5.05 7.42
N SER A 365 -7.24 5.35 8.66
CA SER A 365 -7.23 4.39 9.77
C SER A 365 -7.87 4.98 11.02
N GLY A 366 -8.85 4.28 11.59
CA GLY A 366 -9.57 4.70 12.78
C GLY A 366 -10.79 3.80 13.05
N PRO A 367 -11.65 4.17 14.01
CA PRO A 367 -12.92 3.47 14.23
C PRO A 367 -13.80 3.45 12.98
N ASP A 368 -14.74 2.50 12.88
CA ASP A 368 -15.59 2.34 11.69
C ASP A 368 -16.34 3.61 11.29
N GLY A 369 -16.85 4.37 12.26
CA GLY A 369 -17.49 5.66 12.00
C GLY A 369 -16.54 6.71 11.40
N PHE A 370 -15.27 6.70 11.80
CA PHE A 370 -14.23 7.56 11.22
C PHE A 370 -13.93 7.16 9.78
N ILE A 371 -13.72 5.86 9.52
CA ILE A 371 -13.46 5.35 8.16
C ILE A 371 -14.65 5.65 7.25
N SER A 372 -15.88 5.34 7.68
CA SER A 372 -17.08 5.57 6.89
C SER A 372 -17.31 7.04 6.57
N HIS A 373 -16.95 7.96 7.47
CA HIS A 373 -17.09 9.40 7.24
C HIS A 373 -16.08 9.94 6.21
N PHE A 374 -14.82 9.47 6.27
CA PHE A 374 -13.77 9.97 5.39
C PHE A 374 -13.69 9.24 4.05
N ALA A 375 -13.71 7.92 4.05
CA ALA A 375 -13.50 7.09 2.86
C ALA A 375 -14.79 6.51 2.27
N GLY A 376 -15.92 6.59 2.99
CA GLY A 376 -17.16 5.91 2.62
C GLY A 376 -17.25 4.47 3.14
N PRO A 377 -18.38 3.77 2.88
CA PRO A 377 -18.63 2.45 3.43
C PRO A 377 -17.68 1.40 2.84
N LYS A 378 -17.28 0.45 3.68
CA LYS A 378 -16.63 -0.77 3.24
C LYS A 378 -17.66 -1.74 2.63
N VAL A 379 -17.19 -2.65 1.78
CA VAL A 379 -18.02 -3.67 1.14
C VAL A 379 -17.42 -5.05 1.38
N TRP A 380 -18.28 -6.05 1.55
CA TRP A 380 -17.84 -7.43 1.57
C TRP A 380 -17.60 -7.92 0.15
N SER A 381 -16.36 -8.22 -0.19
CA SER A 381 -15.96 -8.77 -1.49
C SER A 381 -14.90 -9.83 -1.29
N ASP A 382 -15.01 -10.93 -2.03
CA ASP A 382 -14.01 -12.00 -2.05
C ASP A 382 -13.76 -12.67 -0.69
N GLY A 383 -14.82 -12.79 0.12
CA GLY A 383 -14.73 -13.39 1.45
C GLY A 383 -13.99 -12.53 2.48
N ARG A 384 -13.71 -11.26 2.15
CA ARG A 384 -13.08 -10.29 3.06
C ARG A 384 -13.79 -8.94 2.98
N GLU A 385 -13.65 -8.14 4.03
CA GLU A 385 -14.10 -6.75 4.02
C GLU A 385 -13.06 -5.92 3.26
N GLN A 386 -13.48 -5.22 2.20
CA GLN A 386 -12.63 -4.37 1.37
C GLN A 386 -13.19 -2.96 1.31
N GLN A 387 -12.35 -1.99 0.92
CA GLN A 387 -12.82 -0.63 0.69
C GLN A 387 -13.82 -0.61 -0.47
N GLY A 388 -15.01 -0.07 -0.22
CA GLY A 388 -16.03 0.17 -1.26
C GLY A 388 -15.70 1.39 -2.12
N PRO A 389 -16.65 1.86 -2.95
CA PRO A 389 -16.50 3.10 -3.70
C PRO A 389 -16.08 4.24 -2.77
N VAL A 390 -15.00 4.95 -3.14
CA VAL A 390 -14.47 6.06 -2.33
C VAL A 390 -15.54 7.14 -2.24
N GLY A 391 -15.99 7.41 -1.03
CA GLY A 391 -16.99 8.41 -0.68
C GLY A 391 -16.47 9.40 0.35
N GLY A 392 -17.40 10.01 1.08
CA GLY A 392 -17.08 10.87 2.21
C GLY A 392 -16.27 12.11 1.84
N VAL A 393 -15.52 12.61 2.82
CA VAL A 393 -14.71 13.83 2.68
C VAL A 393 -13.53 13.62 1.72
N VAL A 394 -13.00 12.40 1.60
CA VAL A 394 -11.91 12.09 0.65
C VAL A 394 -12.38 12.25 -0.79
N ALA A 395 -13.57 11.73 -1.13
CA ALA A 395 -14.12 11.91 -2.48
C ALA A 395 -14.34 13.39 -2.83
N GLN A 396 -14.81 14.19 -1.87
CA GLN A 396 -14.98 15.63 -2.04
C GLN A 396 -13.64 16.35 -2.26
N ALA A 397 -12.62 15.99 -1.48
CA ALA A 397 -11.26 16.53 -1.64
C ALA A 397 -10.66 16.18 -3.01
N LEU A 398 -10.83 14.92 -3.47
CA LEU A 398 -10.37 14.47 -4.79
C LEU A 398 -11.07 15.22 -5.92
N ALA A 399 -12.39 15.40 -5.84
CA ALA A 399 -13.16 16.20 -6.80
C ALA A 399 -12.66 17.65 -6.86
N LYS A 400 -12.34 18.23 -5.70
CA LYS A 400 -11.78 19.58 -5.59
C LYS A 400 -10.38 19.69 -6.22
N VAL A 401 -9.49 18.73 -5.94
CA VAL A 401 -8.15 18.68 -6.57
C VAL A 401 -8.28 18.59 -8.09
N ALA A 402 -9.15 17.71 -8.60
CA ALA A 402 -9.40 17.57 -10.03
C ALA A 402 -9.88 18.88 -10.67
N SER A 403 -10.77 19.61 -10.00
CA SER A 403 -11.26 20.93 -10.46
C SER A 403 -10.20 22.06 -10.40
N THR A 404 -9.20 21.92 -9.54
CA THR A 404 -8.12 22.91 -9.38
C THR A 404 -7.01 22.70 -10.41
N SER A 405 -6.77 21.45 -10.82
CA SER A 405 -5.86 21.12 -11.92
C SER A 405 -6.40 21.47 -13.32
N SER A 406 -7.68 21.83 -13.45
CA SER A 406 -8.35 22.12 -14.73
C SER A 406 -8.37 23.60 -15.12
N SER A 407 -7.35 24.39 -14.78
CA SER A 407 -7.04 25.66 -15.49
C SER A 407 -6.29 25.44 -16.81
N GLY A 408 -5.98 24.19 -17.16
CA GLY A 408 -5.81 23.74 -18.55
C GLY A 408 -6.93 22.75 -18.88
N HIS A 409 -7.59 22.93 -20.03
CA HIS A 409 -8.67 22.06 -20.53
C HIS A 409 -8.38 20.57 -20.33
N VAL A 410 -9.16 19.90 -19.47
CA VAL A 410 -9.25 18.44 -19.43
C VAL A 410 -10.71 18.04 -19.25
N ALA A 411 -11.22 17.25 -20.19
CA ALA A 411 -12.57 16.72 -20.21
C ALA A 411 -12.84 15.87 -18.96
N PRO A 412 -14.08 15.87 -18.43
CA PRO A 412 -14.44 15.07 -17.26
C PRO A 412 -14.16 13.58 -17.51
N ILE A 413 -13.67 12.87 -16.48
CA ILE A 413 -13.59 11.41 -16.47
C ILE A 413 -15.01 10.89 -16.68
N LYS A 414 -15.28 10.40 -17.89
CA LYS A 414 -16.60 9.92 -18.30
C LYS A 414 -16.73 8.49 -17.80
N LEU A 415 -17.46 8.30 -16.71
CA LEU A 415 -17.86 6.97 -16.25
C LEU A 415 -18.60 6.27 -17.40
N LEU A 416 -18.16 5.09 -17.86
CA LEU A 416 -18.86 4.39 -18.93
C LEU A 416 -20.19 3.82 -18.43
N ASP A 417 -21.27 4.37 -18.97
CA ASP A 417 -22.61 3.81 -18.81
C ASP A 417 -22.82 2.63 -19.77
N PRO A 418 -23.64 1.63 -19.39
CA PRO A 418 -23.91 0.46 -20.23
C PRO A 418 -24.47 0.78 -21.62
N VAL A 419 -25.21 1.89 -21.76
CA VAL A 419 -25.82 2.28 -23.04
C VAL A 419 -24.76 2.79 -24.01
N THR A 420 -23.83 3.63 -23.54
CA THR A 420 -22.68 4.07 -24.35
C THR A 420 -21.78 2.90 -24.75
N VAL A 421 -21.56 1.95 -23.85
CA VAL A 421 -20.81 0.71 -24.16
C VAL A 421 -21.47 -0.05 -25.31
N LEU A 422 -22.78 -0.31 -25.22
CA LEU A 422 -23.52 -0.99 -26.28
C LEU A 422 -23.46 -0.24 -27.62
N SER A 423 -23.55 1.09 -27.60
CA SER A 423 -23.43 1.93 -28.79
C SER A 423 -22.08 1.75 -29.50
N TYR A 424 -20.98 1.74 -28.73
CA TYR A 424 -19.63 1.52 -29.27
C TYR A 424 -19.44 0.10 -29.80
N LEU A 425 -19.95 -0.90 -29.09
CA LEU A 425 -19.86 -2.30 -29.53
C LEU A 425 -20.64 -2.53 -30.83
N ASN A 426 -21.85 -2.00 -30.94
CA ASN A 426 -22.65 -2.10 -32.17
C ASN A 426 -21.98 -1.37 -33.33
N SER A 427 -21.39 -0.21 -33.10
CA SER A 427 -20.63 0.51 -34.13
C SER A 427 -19.39 -0.28 -34.59
N ALA A 428 -18.67 -0.92 -33.66
CA ALA A 428 -17.52 -1.76 -33.95
C ALA A 428 -17.92 -2.99 -34.78
N LEU A 429 -18.94 -3.72 -34.34
CA LEU A 429 -19.45 -4.89 -35.03
C LEU A 429 -19.99 -4.55 -36.42
N GLN A 430 -20.71 -3.44 -36.55
CA GLN A 430 -21.23 -2.98 -37.83
C GLN A 430 -20.11 -2.58 -38.80
N SER A 431 -19.03 -1.96 -38.31
CA SER A 431 -17.91 -1.56 -39.14
C SER A 431 -17.11 -2.74 -39.71
N TYR A 432 -17.06 -3.86 -38.97
CA TYR A 432 -16.26 -5.02 -39.31
C TYR A 432 -17.06 -6.11 -40.05
N LEU A 433 -18.30 -6.36 -39.61
CA LEU A 433 -19.16 -7.44 -40.11
C LEU A 433 -20.40 -6.92 -40.86
N GLY A 434 -20.51 -5.61 -41.09
CA GLY A 434 -21.69 -5.01 -41.70
C GLY A 434 -22.95 -5.17 -40.85
N LEU A 435 -24.12 -5.11 -41.48
CA LEU A 435 -25.43 -5.27 -40.83
C LEU A 435 -25.58 -6.60 -40.05
N SER A 436 -24.88 -7.67 -40.46
CA SER A 436 -24.86 -8.93 -39.72
C SER A 436 -24.20 -8.82 -38.34
N GLY A 437 -23.23 -7.91 -38.17
CA GLY A 437 -22.57 -7.70 -36.88
C GLY A 437 -23.50 -7.19 -35.80
N THR A 438 -24.52 -6.40 -36.16
CA THR A 438 -25.52 -5.89 -35.21
C THR A 438 -26.52 -6.95 -34.74
N ALA A 439 -26.53 -8.14 -35.36
CA ALA A 439 -27.36 -9.26 -34.94
C ALA A 439 -26.68 -10.17 -33.91
N ILE A 440 -25.38 -9.97 -33.63
CA ILE A 440 -24.67 -10.71 -32.59
C ILE A 440 -25.19 -10.26 -31.22
N PRO A 441 -25.74 -11.17 -30.40
CA PRO A 441 -26.25 -10.80 -29.09
C PRO A 441 -25.09 -10.49 -28.14
N VAL A 442 -25.03 -9.24 -27.66
CA VAL A 442 -24.02 -8.78 -26.70
C VAL A 442 -24.70 -8.34 -25.42
N ASP A 443 -24.38 -8.99 -24.30
CA ASP A 443 -24.87 -8.58 -22.98
C ASP A 443 -23.77 -7.82 -22.23
N VAL A 444 -24.00 -6.56 -21.86
CA VAL A 444 -23.13 -5.86 -20.92
C VAL A 444 -23.52 -6.28 -19.51
N LEU A 445 -22.57 -6.87 -18.83
CA LEU A 445 -22.78 -7.54 -17.56
C LEU A 445 -22.26 -6.72 -16.37
N LYS A 446 -21.23 -5.88 -16.59
CA LYS A 446 -20.74 -4.90 -15.61
C LYS A 446 -20.05 -3.74 -16.32
N THR A 447 -20.06 -2.55 -15.73
CA THR A 447 -19.13 -1.48 -16.09
C THR A 447 -18.48 -0.96 -14.81
N GLN A 448 -17.20 -0.60 -14.87
CA GLN A 448 -16.48 -0.05 -13.73
C GLN A 448 -15.34 0.82 -14.24
N ASN A 449 -15.46 2.15 -14.17
CA ASN A 449 -14.51 3.12 -14.75
C ASN A 449 -14.52 3.14 -16.29
N GLU A 450 -13.35 2.90 -16.94
CA GLU A 450 -13.15 2.97 -18.40
C GLU A 450 -13.50 1.67 -19.15
N ASP A 451 -14.33 0.84 -18.56
CA ASP A 451 -13.98 -0.57 -18.46
C ASP A 451 -15.25 -1.40 -18.33
N ALA A 452 -15.45 -2.34 -19.26
CA ALA A 452 -16.78 -2.83 -19.63
C ALA A 452 -16.85 -4.31 -19.97
N TRP A 453 -17.66 -5.00 -19.22
CA TRP A 453 -17.65 -6.42 -19.07
C TRP A 453 -18.80 -6.99 -19.98
N ILE A 454 -18.51 -7.70 -21.10
CA ILE A 454 -19.47 -8.13 -22.14
C ILE A 454 -19.55 -9.62 -22.54
N ARG A 455 -20.74 -10.23 -22.46
CA ARG A 455 -21.01 -11.59 -22.95
C ARG A 455 -21.40 -11.62 -24.41
N ILE A 456 -20.86 -12.62 -25.10
CA ILE A 456 -21.11 -12.91 -26.51
C ILE A 456 -21.19 -14.43 -26.73
N PRO A 457 -21.85 -14.91 -27.80
CA PRO A 457 -21.77 -16.30 -28.23
C PRO A 457 -20.33 -16.70 -28.55
N PHE A 458 -20.02 -17.98 -28.33
CA PHE A 458 -18.67 -18.49 -28.50
C PHE A 458 -18.22 -18.47 -29.98
N GLU A 459 -19.15 -18.81 -30.87
CA GLU A 459 -18.98 -18.80 -32.32
C GLU A 459 -18.62 -17.42 -32.87
N ASP A 460 -19.09 -16.35 -32.22
CA ASP A 460 -18.86 -14.97 -32.62
C ASP A 460 -17.63 -14.35 -31.95
N ALA A 461 -16.98 -15.05 -31.02
CA ALA A 461 -15.93 -14.50 -30.18
C ALA A 461 -14.73 -13.97 -30.99
N SER A 462 -14.27 -14.73 -31.98
CA SER A 462 -13.16 -14.30 -32.84
C SER A 462 -13.51 -13.06 -33.67
N ALA A 463 -14.75 -13.00 -34.17
CA ALA A 463 -15.23 -11.91 -34.99
C ALA A 463 -15.41 -10.62 -34.17
N VAL A 464 -15.92 -10.75 -32.94
CA VAL A 464 -16.06 -9.65 -31.98
C VAL A 464 -14.69 -9.14 -31.54
N ILE A 465 -13.74 -10.03 -31.22
CA ILE A 465 -12.37 -9.61 -30.85
C ILE A 465 -11.72 -8.83 -32.00
N ALA A 466 -11.83 -9.34 -33.23
CA ALA A 466 -11.30 -8.68 -34.41
C ALA A 466 -11.95 -7.30 -34.64
N SER A 467 -13.29 -7.21 -34.57
CA SER A 467 -14.01 -5.95 -34.77
C SER A 467 -13.63 -4.90 -33.74
N LEU A 468 -13.47 -5.30 -32.47
CA LEU A 468 -13.12 -4.38 -31.39
C LEU A 468 -11.67 -3.91 -31.49
N SER A 469 -10.76 -4.77 -31.95
CA SER A 469 -9.34 -4.42 -32.10
C SER A 469 -9.06 -3.40 -33.19
N GLN A 470 -9.91 -3.35 -34.22
CA GLN A 470 -9.73 -2.48 -35.40
C GLN A 470 -10.61 -1.23 -35.37
N TRP A 471 -11.60 -1.16 -34.48
CA TRP A 471 -12.55 -0.06 -34.44
C TRP A 471 -12.05 1.16 -33.66
N SER A 472 -12.33 2.33 -34.22
CA SER A 472 -12.17 3.63 -33.55
C SER A 472 -13.37 4.53 -33.84
N GLY A 473 -14.01 5.08 -32.81
CA GLY A 473 -15.13 6.00 -32.91
C GLY A 473 -14.75 7.45 -32.62
N ARG A 474 -15.55 8.42 -33.10
CA ARG A 474 -15.44 9.84 -32.72
C ARG A 474 -16.58 10.20 -31.77
N SER A 475 -16.26 10.74 -30.60
CA SER A 475 -17.26 11.23 -29.64
C SER A 475 -16.91 12.66 -29.22
N GLY A 476 -17.66 13.65 -29.71
CA GLY A 476 -17.72 15.06 -29.27
C GLY A 476 -16.41 15.83 -29.11
N ALA A 477 -15.57 15.44 -28.15
CA ALA A 477 -14.31 16.08 -27.76
C ALA A 477 -13.05 15.16 -27.86
N GLY A 478 -13.17 13.92 -28.36
CA GLY A 478 -12.03 13.01 -28.52
C GLY A 478 -12.35 11.71 -29.29
N GLY A 479 -11.32 11.04 -29.79
CA GLY A 479 -11.43 9.70 -30.38
C GLY A 479 -11.53 8.61 -29.31
N VAL A 480 -12.36 7.60 -29.53
CA VAL A 480 -12.55 6.44 -28.66
C VAL A 480 -12.03 5.21 -29.39
N GLN A 481 -11.20 4.40 -28.72
CA GLN A 481 -10.69 3.14 -29.27
C GLN A 481 -10.97 2.00 -28.28
N LEU A 482 -11.31 0.84 -28.82
CA LEU A 482 -11.52 -0.38 -28.05
C LEU A 482 -10.28 -1.30 -28.22
N ARG A 483 -9.91 -2.00 -27.14
CA ARG A 483 -8.78 -2.92 -26.96
C ARG A 483 -9.18 -4.11 -26.06
N VAL A 484 -8.93 -5.33 -26.49
CA VAL A 484 -9.23 -6.54 -25.69
C VAL A 484 -8.12 -6.80 -24.67
N LYS A 485 -8.43 -6.87 -23.36
CA LYS A 485 -7.47 -7.21 -22.28
C LYS A 485 -7.40 -8.70 -21.94
N GLY A 486 -8.45 -9.47 -22.23
CA GLY A 486 -8.51 -10.91 -21.94
C GLY A 486 -9.77 -11.55 -22.51
N SER A 487 -9.75 -12.87 -22.71
CA SER A 487 -10.90 -13.65 -23.14
C SER A 487 -10.86 -15.05 -22.52
N GLY A 488 -12.01 -15.63 -22.22
CA GLY A 488 -12.10 -16.93 -21.56
C GLY A 488 -13.51 -17.53 -21.65
N THR A 489 -13.59 -18.85 -21.48
CA THR A 489 -14.81 -19.64 -21.74
C THR A 489 -15.55 -20.10 -20.48
N TRP A 490 -15.06 -19.77 -19.27
CA TRP A 490 -15.73 -20.12 -18.00
C TRP A 490 -15.30 -19.23 -16.83
N LEU A 491 -16.16 -19.10 -15.81
CA LEU A 491 -16.06 -18.19 -14.65
C LEU A 491 -14.86 -18.39 -13.70
N GLY A 492 -13.91 -19.28 -14.01
CA GLY A 492 -12.80 -19.65 -13.11
C GLY A 492 -11.46 -19.94 -13.76
N GLY A 493 -11.19 -19.48 -14.99
CA GLY A 493 -9.92 -19.73 -15.67
C GLY A 493 -9.43 -18.53 -16.47
N LEU A 494 -8.74 -17.60 -15.81
CA LEU A 494 -7.87 -16.63 -16.47
C LEU A 494 -6.43 -17.14 -16.32
N VAL A 495 -5.89 -17.78 -17.35
CA VAL A 495 -4.44 -17.98 -17.47
C VAL A 495 -3.84 -16.64 -17.87
N ALA A 496 -3.23 -15.95 -16.92
CA ALA A 496 -2.42 -14.77 -17.17
C ALA A 496 -1.17 -15.19 -17.96
N ALA A 497 -0.94 -14.57 -19.11
CA ALA A 497 0.36 -14.62 -19.76
C ALA A 497 1.11 -13.33 -19.39
N SER A 498 1.90 -13.42 -18.30
CA SER A 498 3.08 -12.63 -17.88
C SER A 498 3.18 -11.15 -18.30
N GLU A 499 3.43 -10.17 -17.44
CA GLU A 499 4.17 -10.13 -16.16
C GLU A 499 3.44 -9.22 -15.15
N ASP A 500 3.75 -9.42 -13.87
CA ASP A 500 3.14 -8.87 -12.64
C ASP A 500 1.87 -9.59 -12.14
N GLU A 501 2.11 -10.67 -11.40
CA GLU A 501 1.11 -11.49 -10.72
C GLU A 501 0.42 -10.74 -9.56
N GLU A 502 -0.81 -10.27 -9.79
CA GLU A 502 -1.85 -10.26 -8.76
C GLU A 502 -2.72 -11.50 -8.93
N LEU A 503 -2.50 -12.47 -8.03
CA LEU A 503 -3.25 -13.72 -7.89
C LEU A 503 -4.75 -13.46 -7.66
N LEU A 504 -5.53 -13.58 -8.73
CA LEU A 504 -6.99 -13.73 -8.67
C LEU A 504 -7.34 -15.23 -8.71
N TRP A 505 -7.51 -15.79 -7.50
CA TRP A 505 -8.17 -17.05 -7.15
C TRP A 505 -7.42 -18.38 -7.32
N THR A 506 -6.92 -18.89 -6.20
CA THR A 506 -6.77 -20.33 -5.94
C THR A 506 -7.81 -20.79 -4.91
N TRP A 507 -8.54 -21.87 -5.19
CA TRP A 507 -9.04 -22.79 -4.16
C TRP A 507 -9.05 -24.23 -4.70
N GLY A 508 -8.30 -25.11 -4.01
CA GLY A 508 -8.67 -26.52 -3.82
C GLY A 508 -8.09 -27.56 -4.78
N LYS A 509 -6.82 -27.90 -4.60
CA LYS A 509 -6.42 -29.17 -3.95
C LYS A 509 -5.14 -28.97 -3.16
#